data_AF-A0A177G4W9-F1
#
_entry.id   AF-A0A177G4W9-F1
#
_cell.length_a   1.000
_cell.length_b   1.000
_cell.length_c   1.000
_cell.angle_alpha   90.00
_cell.angle_beta   90.00
_cell.angle_gamma   90.00
#
_symmetry.space_group_name_H-M   'P 1'
#
loop_
_entity.id
_entity.type
_entity.pdbx_description
1 polymer ?
#
loop_
_entity_poly.entity_id
_entity_poly.type
_entity_poly.pdbx_seq_one_letter_code
_entity_poly.pdbx_strand_id
1 'polypeptide(L)'
;MPPCPVAPPAHPTPAGPCWMPLPGSAAFLRRQEALDCATLTQVAACLRRTVREITPLLDALYFKAAPLAVLDCCATLEALAQEVEQDDVQTVAERAQEDVKGLLPF
;
A
#
# COMPACT_ATOMS: atom_id res chain seq x y z
N MET A 1 53.90 -15.42 -5.52
CA MET A 1 52.62 -14.88 -5.01
C MET A 1 52.33 -13.60 -5.78
N PRO A 2 51.21 -13.48 -6.52
CA PRO A 2 50.87 -12.23 -7.19
C PRO A 2 50.27 -11.24 -6.19
N PRO A 3 50.42 -9.92 -6.40
CA PRO A 3 49.92 -8.91 -5.47
C PRO A 3 48.41 -8.75 -5.62
N CYS A 4 47.71 -8.66 -4.49
CA CYS A 4 46.26 -8.43 -4.44
C CYS A 4 45.92 -7.05 -5.07
N PRO A 5 44.90 -6.95 -5.94
CA PRO A 5 44.43 -5.65 -6.40
C PRO A 5 43.70 -4.94 -5.26
N VAL A 6 44.17 -3.76 -4.87
CA VAL A 6 43.47 -2.88 -3.95
C VAL A 6 42.24 -2.34 -4.68
N ALA A 7 41.05 -2.79 -4.27
CA ALA A 7 39.80 -2.23 -4.75
C ALA A 7 39.66 -0.78 -4.21
N PRO A 8 39.33 0.21 -5.05
CA PRO A 8 39.05 1.56 -4.58
C PRO A 8 37.78 1.54 -3.70
N PRO A 9 37.70 2.41 -2.67
CA PRO A 9 36.51 2.49 -1.83
C PRO A 9 35.32 2.87 -2.70
N ALA A 10 34.29 2.02 -2.67
CA ALA A 10 32.98 2.35 -3.20
C ALA A 10 32.40 3.47 -2.34
N HIS A 11 32.69 4.72 -2.71
CA HIS A 11 31.91 5.85 -2.22
C HIS A 11 30.52 5.71 -2.87
N PRO A 12 29.44 5.41 -2.12
CA PRO A 12 28.12 5.65 -2.65
C PRO A 12 28.02 7.15 -2.87
N THR A 13 27.98 7.56 -4.14
CA THR A 13 27.65 8.94 -4.51
C THR A 13 26.36 9.30 -3.77
N PRO A 14 26.33 10.34 -2.94
CA PRO A 14 25.07 10.76 -2.34
C PRO A 14 24.15 11.10 -3.50
N ALA A 15 23.00 10.42 -3.57
CA ALA A 15 21.95 10.77 -4.51
C ALA A 15 21.76 12.28 -4.42
N GLY A 16 21.93 12.99 -5.54
CA GLY A 16 21.79 14.45 -5.59
C GLY A 16 20.44 14.90 -5.00
N PRO A 17 20.27 16.20 -4.71
CA PRO A 17 19.06 16.70 -4.06
C PRO A 17 17.81 16.17 -4.78
N CYS A 18 17.03 15.35 -4.08
CA CYS A 18 15.78 14.78 -4.56
C CYS A 18 14.75 15.91 -4.56
N TRP A 19 14.74 16.70 -5.64
CA TRP A 19 13.78 17.78 -5.80
C TRP A 19 12.38 17.16 -5.83
N MET A 20 11.55 17.55 -4.86
CA MET A 20 10.15 17.14 -4.84
C MET A 20 9.42 17.76 -6.04
N PRO A 21 8.55 17.02 -6.74
CA PRO A 21 7.73 17.58 -7.80
C PRO A 21 6.90 18.75 -7.28
N LEU A 22 6.72 19.78 -8.12
CA LEU A 22 5.89 20.94 -7.76
C LEU A 22 4.44 20.48 -7.52
N PRO A 23 3.79 20.92 -6.42
CA PRO A 23 2.39 20.61 -6.16
C PRO A 23 1.51 20.94 -7.37
N GLY A 24 0.59 20.03 -7.71
CA GLY A 24 -0.32 20.18 -8.85
C GLY A 24 0.30 19.91 -10.23
N SER A 25 1.60 19.61 -10.32
CA SER A 25 2.19 19.10 -11.56
C SER A 25 1.79 17.65 -11.82
N ALA A 26 1.83 17.19 -13.08
CA ALA A 26 1.58 15.79 -13.41
C ALA A 26 2.52 14.83 -12.67
N ALA A 27 3.80 15.20 -12.50
CA ALA A 27 4.77 14.42 -11.74
C ALA A 27 4.44 14.34 -10.25
N PHE A 28 3.86 15.40 -9.68
CA PHE A 28 3.36 15.38 -8.30
C PHE A 28 2.15 14.45 -8.17
N LEU A 29 1.16 14.58 -9.06
CA LEU A 29 -0.05 13.76 -9.02
C LEU A 29 0.24 12.27 -9.18
N ARG A 30 1.14 11.89 -10.09
CA ARG A 30 1.60 10.49 -10.24
C ARG A 30 2.27 9.94 -8.99
N ARG A 31 3.05 10.78 -8.30
CA ARG A 31 3.68 10.39 -7.03
C ARG A 31 2.64 10.24 -5.92
N GLN A 32 1.66 11.14 -5.87
CA GLN A 32 0.58 11.10 -4.88
C GLN A 32 -0.30 9.87 -5.10
N GLU A 33 -0.70 9.58 -6.34
CA GLU A 33 -1.37 8.34 -6.76
C GLU A 33 -0.66 7.10 -6.19
N ALA A 34 0.65 6.99 -6.41
CA ALA A 34 1.43 5.85 -5.93
C ALA A 34 1.44 5.73 -4.40
N LEU A 35 1.50 6.86 -3.67
CA LEU A 35 1.46 6.88 -2.21
C LEU A 35 0.07 6.50 -1.67
N ASP A 36 -0.98 7.01 -2.30
CA ASP A 36 -2.36 6.74 -1.90
C ASP A 36 -2.70 5.26 -2.15
N CYS A 37 -2.33 4.71 -3.32
CA CYS A 37 -2.48 3.28 -3.61
C CYS A 37 -1.68 2.39 -2.64
N ALA A 38 -0.45 2.79 -2.30
CA ALA A 38 0.35 2.06 -1.30
C ALA A 38 -0.29 2.10 0.09
N THR A 39 -0.86 3.24 0.46
CA THR A 39 -1.59 3.41 1.73
C THR A 39 -2.83 2.54 1.78
N LEU A 40 -3.64 2.51 0.72
CA LEU A 40 -4.81 1.62 0.62
C LEU A 40 -4.42 0.15 0.71
N THR A 41 -3.34 -0.25 0.03
CA THR A 41 -2.79 -1.61 0.15
C THR A 41 -2.38 -1.92 1.59
N GLN A 42 -1.79 -0.96 2.30
CA GLN A 42 -1.43 -1.11 3.71
C GLN A 42 -2.67 -1.24 4.61
N VAL A 43 -3.74 -0.50 4.32
CA VAL A 43 -5.03 -0.63 5.02
C VAL A 43 -5.60 -2.04 4.82
N ALA A 44 -5.67 -2.54 3.60
CA ALA A 44 -6.14 -3.90 3.32
C ALA A 44 -5.30 -4.97 4.03
N ALA A 45 -3.97 -4.82 4.03
CA ALA A 45 -3.08 -5.71 4.76
C ALA A 45 -3.32 -5.66 6.28
N CYS A 46 -3.64 -4.49 6.83
CA CYS A 46 -4.01 -4.32 8.24
C CYS A 46 -5.31 -5.06 8.57
N LEU A 47 -6.35 -4.90 7.74
CA LEU A 47 -7.63 -5.61 7.90
C LEU A 47 -7.44 -7.13 7.92
N ARG A 48 -6.67 -7.67 6.95
CA ARG A 48 -6.34 -9.11 6.90
C ARG A 48 -5.53 -9.57 8.11
N ARG A 49 -4.63 -8.73 8.63
CA ARG A 49 -3.87 -9.05 9.85
C ARG A 49 -4.80 -9.13 11.06
N THR A 50 -5.69 -8.15 11.23
CA THR A 50 -6.68 -8.14 12.31
C THR A 50 -7.53 -9.40 12.30
N VAL A 51 -7.99 -9.85 11.12
CA VAL A 51 -8.72 -11.12 11.00
C VAL A 51 -7.87 -12.29 11.50
N ARG A 52 -6.63 -12.42 11.02
CA ARG A 52 -5.70 -13.49 11.45
C ARG A 52 -5.42 -13.50 12.95
N GLU A 53 -5.44 -12.32 13.60
CA GLU A 53 -5.26 -12.19 15.04
C GLU A 53 -6.52 -12.54 15.83
N ILE A 54 -7.71 -12.23 15.32
CA ILE A 54 -9.00 -12.52 15.97
C ILE A 54 -9.39 -14.00 15.81
N THR A 55 -9.20 -14.61 14.64
CA THR A 55 -9.58 -16.01 14.36
C THR A 55 -9.14 -17.01 15.45
N PRO A 56 -7.88 -17.05 15.91
CA PRO A 56 -7.47 -18.01 16.94
C PRO A 56 -8.15 -17.77 18.30
N LEU A 57 -8.53 -16.52 18.62
CA LEU A 57 -9.27 -16.21 19.84
C LEU A 57 -10.69 -16.78 19.77
N LEU A 58 -11.32 -16.72 18.59
CA LEU A 58 -12.62 -17.32 18.34
C LEU A 58 -12.55 -18.85 18.37
N ASP A 59 -11.48 -19.41 17.81
CA ASP A 59 -11.25 -20.85 17.85
C ASP A 59 -11.00 -21.41 19.25
N ALA A 60 -10.56 -20.57 20.19
CA ALA A 60 -10.41 -20.96 21.58
C ALA A 60 -11.73 -20.92 22.38
N LEU A 61 -12.80 -20.32 21.85
CA LEU A 61 -14.07 -20.23 22.54
C LEU A 61 -14.73 -21.61 22.67
N TYR A 62 -15.25 -21.91 23.86
CA TYR A 62 -16.05 -23.11 24.09
C TYR A 62 -17.38 -23.06 23.31
N PHE A 63 -17.98 -21.87 23.20
CA PHE A 63 -19.24 -21.62 22.48
C PHE A 63 -19.00 -20.93 21.12
N LYS A 64 -18.27 -21.58 20.22
CA LYS A 64 -17.79 -20.98 18.94
C LYS A 64 -18.86 -20.33 18.07
N ALA A 65 -20.08 -20.87 18.07
CA ALA A 65 -21.18 -20.40 17.23
C ALA A 65 -22.08 -19.34 17.89
N ALA A 66 -21.86 -19.02 19.17
CA ALA A 66 -22.68 -18.06 19.88
C ALA A 66 -22.38 -16.57 19.55
N PRO A 67 -21.11 -16.14 19.39
CA PRO A 67 -20.80 -14.74 19.10
C PRO A 67 -20.91 -14.42 17.60
N LEU A 68 -22.12 -14.45 17.06
CA LEU A 68 -22.41 -14.23 15.63
C LEU A 68 -21.76 -12.94 15.09
N ALA A 69 -21.88 -11.83 15.83
CA ALA A 69 -21.30 -10.55 15.42
C ALA A 69 -19.78 -10.62 15.18
N VAL A 70 -19.05 -11.45 15.92
CA VAL A 70 -17.59 -11.55 15.78
C VAL A 70 -17.21 -12.48 14.64
N LEU A 71 -18.01 -13.53 14.39
CA LEU A 71 -17.86 -14.38 13.20
C LEU A 71 -18.13 -13.59 11.91
N ASP A 72 -19.22 -12.83 11.89
CA ASP A 72 -19.60 -11.98 10.76
C ASP A 72 -18.57 -10.85 10.53
N CYS A 73 -17.99 -10.33 11.61
CA CYS A 73 -16.94 -9.32 11.54
C CYS A 73 -15.72 -9.82 10.76
N CYS A 74 -15.22 -11.04 11.02
CA CYS A 74 -14.07 -11.58 10.30
C CYS A 74 -14.35 -11.68 8.79
N ALA A 75 -15.51 -12.21 8.40
CA ALA A 75 -15.91 -12.28 6.99
C ALA A 75 -16.04 -10.88 6.36
N THR A 76 -16.60 -9.92 7.09
CA THR A 76 -16.78 -8.54 6.64
C THR A 76 -15.44 -7.83 6.44
N LEU A 77 -14.48 -8.00 7.36
CA LEU A 77 -13.14 -7.44 7.25
C LEU A 77 -12.34 -8.03 6.10
N GLU A 78 -12.48 -9.34 5.82
CA GLU A 78 -11.86 -9.96 4.65
C GLU A 78 -12.46 -9.43 3.34
N ALA A 79 -13.78 -9.31 3.26
CA ALA A 79 -14.46 -8.75 2.10
C ALA A 79 -14.04 -7.29 1.86
N LEU A 80 -14.01 -6.48 2.92
CA LEU A 80 -13.57 -5.08 2.85
C LEU A 80 -12.11 -4.97 2.39
N ALA A 81 -11.20 -5.82 2.89
CA ALA A 81 -9.82 -5.82 2.44
C ALA A 81 -9.69 -6.14 0.94
N GLN A 82 -10.52 -7.06 0.44
CA GLN A 82 -10.55 -7.40 -0.98
C GLN A 82 -11.08 -6.25 -1.84
N GLU A 83 -12.15 -5.58 -1.39
CA GLU A 83 -12.72 -4.40 -2.07
C GLU A 83 -11.71 -3.27 -2.17
N VAL A 84 -10.98 -2.97 -1.09
CA VAL A 84 -9.92 -1.95 -1.10
C VAL A 84 -8.82 -2.29 -2.11
N GLU A 85 -8.38 -3.55 -2.18
CA GLU A 85 -7.31 -3.98 -3.09
C GLU A 85 -7.75 -3.98 -4.56
N GLN A 86 -9.02 -4.26 -4.85
CA GLN A 86 -9.53 -4.44 -6.21
C GLN A 86 -10.16 -3.18 -6.79
N ASP A 87 -11.00 -2.49 -6.02
CA ASP A 87 -11.84 -1.39 -6.51
C ASP A 87 -11.27 -0.02 -6.12
N ASP A 88 -10.94 0.20 -4.84
CA ASP A 88 -10.48 1.52 -4.38
C ASP A 88 -9.13 1.92 -4.98
N VAL A 89 -8.17 0.97 -5.03
CA VAL A 89 -6.86 1.22 -5.66
C VAL A 89 -7.02 1.56 -7.15
N GLN A 90 -7.93 0.87 -7.85
CA GLN A 90 -8.22 1.16 -9.25
C GLN A 90 -8.87 2.54 -9.40
N THR A 91 -9.85 2.86 -8.56
CA THR A 91 -10.56 4.16 -8.54
C THR A 91 -9.59 5.32 -8.34
N VAL A 92 -8.63 5.19 -7.42
CA VAL A 92 -7.59 6.21 -7.20
C VAL A 92 -6.69 6.36 -8.43
N ALA A 93 -6.28 5.26 -9.05
CA ALA A 93 -5.44 5.29 -10.25
C ALA A 93 -6.18 5.95 -11.44
N GLU A 94 -7.45 5.63 -11.64
CA GLU A 94 -8.30 6.25 -12.66
C GLU A 94 -8.46 7.75 -12.41
N ARG A 95 -8.75 8.14 -11.16
CA ARG A 95 -8.91 9.55 -10.80
C ARG A 95 -7.64 10.36 -11.05
N ALA A 96 -6.47 9.81 -10.67
CA ALA A 96 -5.20 10.47 -10.92
C ALA A 96 -4.92 10.66 -12.42
N GLN A 97 -5.32 9.71 -13.26
CA GLN A 97 -5.18 9.84 -14.72
C GLN A 97 -6.07 10.94 -15.29
N GLU A 98 -7.30 11.08 -14.80
CA GLU A 98 -8.21 12.16 -15.18
C GLU A 98 -7.62 13.53 -14.84
N ASP A 99 -7.11 13.69 -13.62
CA ASP A 99 -6.52 14.94 -13.16
C ASP A 99 -5.25 15.29 -13.95
N VAL A 100 -4.40 14.29 -14.27
CA VAL A 100 -3.22 14.50 -15.14
C VAL A 100 -3.63 14.89 -16.56
N LYS A 101 -4.67 14.27 -17.13
CA LYS A 101 -5.18 14.61 -18.47
C LYS A 101 -5.72 16.04 -18.51
N GLY A 102 -6.35 16.51 -17.44
CA GLY A 102 -6.82 17.89 -17.30
C GLY A 102 -5.71 18.95 -17.27
N LEU A 103 -4.46 18.56 -17.00
CA LEU A 103 -3.30 19.46 -16.97
C LEU A 103 -2.56 19.59 -18.31
N LEU A 104 -2.84 18.72 -19.29
CA LEU A 104 -2.20 18.78 -20.60
C LEU A 104 -2.93 19.79 -21.50
N PRO A 105 -2.24 20.79 -22.07
CA PRO A 105 -2.85 21.66 -23.07
C PRO A 105 -3.18 20.83 -24.33
N PHE A 106 -4.36 21.08 -24.90
CA PHE A 106 -4.91 20.42 -26.09
C PHE A 106 -3.92 20.34 -27.26
#